data_AF-A0AAP4JC92-F1
#
_entry.id   AF-A0AAP4JC92-F1
#
_cell.length_a   1.000
_cell.length_b   1.000
_cell.length_c   1.000
_cell.angle_alpha   90.00
_cell.angle_beta   90.00
_cell.angle_gamma   90.00
#
_symmetry.space_group_name_H-M   'P 1'
#
loop_
_entity.id
_entity.type
_entity.pdbx_description
1 polymer ?
#
loop_
_entity_poly.entity_id
_entity_poly.type
_entity_poly.pdbx_seq_one_letter_code
_entity_poly.pdbx_strand_id
1 'polypeptide(L)' 'MNGMMLLTRAQALLAHNPFTLADARALEALEEAAVGEEGLLIAELWETALVLADEEARRYMGEA' A
#
# COMPACT_ATOMS: atom_id res chain seq x y z
N MET A 1 -4.70 17.73 14.97
CA MET A 1 -3.97 17.05 13.87
C MET A 1 -4.64 15.70 13.59
N ASN A 2 -5.76 15.69 12.87
CA ASN A 2 -6.53 14.46 12.57
C ASN A 2 -6.98 14.47 11.08
N GLY A 3 -6.09 14.91 10.18
CA GLY A 3 -6.42 15.09 8.76
C GLY A 3 -6.17 13.85 7.89
N MET A 4 -5.28 12.94 8.31
CA MET A 4 -4.75 11.87 7.45
C MET A 4 -4.94 10.48 8.08
N MET A 5 -6.16 10.18 8.55
CA MET A 5 -6.46 8.93 9.24
C MET A 5 -6.47 7.71 8.29
N LEU A 6 -6.91 7.87 7.04
CA LEU A 6 -6.91 6.80 6.04
C LEU A 6 -5.48 6.50 5.61
N LEU A 7 -4.64 7.53 5.42
CA LEU A 7 -3.23 7.36 5.10
C LEU A 7 -2.46 6.65 6.24
N THR A 8 -2.81 6.94 7.50
CA THR A 8 -2.20 6.23 8.65
C THR A 8 -2.60 4.75 8.65
N ARG A 9 -3.85 4.43 8.31
CA ARG A 9 -4.31 3.04 8.18
C ARG A 9 -3.66 2.32 7.01
N ALA A 10 -3.50 3.01 5.88
CA ALA A 10 -2.80 2.50 4.71
C ALA A 10 -1.36 2.09 5.03
N GLN A 11 -0.62 2.95 5.75
CA GLN A 11 0.73 2.64 6.21
C GLN A 11 0.77 1.44 7.17
N ALA A 12 -0.21 1.30 8.05
CA ALA A 12 -0.29 0.16 8.96
C ALA A 12 -0.50 -1.18 8.23
N LEU A 13 -1.35 -1.18 7.18
CA LEU A 13 -1.57 -2.35 6.34
C LEU A 13 -0.30 -2.77 5.60
N LEU A 14 0.48 -1.81 5.08
CA LEU A 14 1.74 -2.11 4.39
C LEU A 14 2.86 -2.57 5.33
N ALA A 15 2.77 -2.25 6.63
CA ALA A 15 3.69 -2.76 7.63
C ALA A 15 3.41 -4.23 8.01
N HIS A 16 2.29 -4.82 7.58
CA HIS A 16 2.02 -6.24 7.82
C HIS A 16 2.98 -7.12 7.01
N ASN A 17 3.58 -8.09 7.69
CA ASN A 17 4.44 -9.10 7.08
C ASN A 17 4.05 -10.51 7.58
N PRO A 18 3.59 -11.43 6.72
CA PRO A 18 3.43 -11.25 5.27
C PRO A 18 2.29 -10.29 4.94
N PHE A 19 2.51 -9.45 3.93
CA PHE A 19 1.44 -8.66 3.33
C PHE A 19 0.48 -9.60 2.58
N THR A 20 -0.79 -9.60 2.94
CA THR A 20 -1.78 -10.57 2.42
C THR A 20 -2.73 -9.94 1.41
N LEU A 21 -3.46 -10.79 0.68
CA LEU A 21 -4.56 -10.34 -0.20
C LEU A 21 -5.65 -9.57 0.56
N ALA A 22 -5.86 -9.87 1.85
CA ALA A 22 -6.81 -9.14 2.67
C ALA A 22 -6.33 -7.72 2.96
N ASP A 23 -5.03 -7.53 3.19
CA ASP A 23 -4.42 -6.21 3.38
C ASP A 23 -4.52 -5.37 2.10
N ALA A 24 -4.28 -6.00 0.93
CA ALA A 24 -4.46 -5.35 -0.38
C ALA A 24 -5.90 -4.86 -0.61
N ARG A 25 -6.90 -5.69 -0.32
CA ARG A 25 -8.32 -5.28 -0.43
C ARG A 25 -8.71 -4.20 0.57
N ALA A 26 -8.16 -4.25 1.78
CA ALA A 26 -8.39 -3.22 2.78
C ALA A 26 -7.78 -1.89 2.34
N LEU A 27 -6.63 -1.91 1.66
CA LEU A 27 -6.03 -0.70 1.12
C LEU A 27 -6.80 -0.13 -0.07
N GLU A 28 -7.27 -0.96 -1.00
CA GLU A 28 -8.14 -0.55 -2.12
C GLU A 28 -9.39 0.19 -1.59
N ALA A 29 -10.03 -0.34 -0.55
CA ALA A 29 -11.17 0.32 0.09
C ALA A 29 -10.81 1.65 0.78
N LEU A 30 -9.57 1.81 1.26
CA LEU A 30 -9.09 3.07 1.86
C LEU A 30 -8.78 4.12 0.78
N GLU A 31 -8.25 3.71 -0.36
CA GLU A 31 -8.02 4.58 -1.52
C GLU A 31 -9.35 5.09 -2.08
N GLU A 32 -10.34 4.21 -2.31
CA GLU A 32 -11.67 4.61 -2.78
C GLU A 32 -12.38 5.57 -1.80
N ALA A 33 -12.13 5.41 -0.50
CA ALA A 33 -12.69 6.28 0.53
C ALA A 33 -11.94 7.62 0.68
N ALA A 34 -10.68 7.68 0.25
CA ALA A 34 -9.85 8.86 0.37
C ALA A 34 -10.11 9.83 -0.78
N VAL A 35 -10.15 11.12 -0.46
CA VAL A 35 -10.40 12.19 -1.45
C VAL A 35 -9.38 13.31 -1.28
N GLY A 36 -9.02 13.95 -2.39
CA GLY A 36 -8.05 15.04 -2.40
C GLY A 36 -6.63 14.56 -2.10
N GLU A 37 -5.90 15.32 -1.28
CA GLU A 37 -4.49 15.09 -0.97
C GLU A 37 -4.24 13.72 -0.33
N GLU A 38 -5.13 13.26 0.54
CA GLU A 38 -4.98 11.98 1.23
C GLU A 38 -5.05 10.79 0.25
N GLY A 39 -5.93 10.87 -0.76
CA GLY A 39 -6.03 9.84 -1.80
C GLY A 39 -4.77 9.77 -2.66
N LEU A 40 -4.20 10.93 -3.02
CA LEU A 40 -2.94 10.97 -3.76
C LEU A 40 -1.79 10.32 -2.98
N LEU A 41 -1.69 10.60 -1.68
CA LEU A 41 -0.66 10.01 -0.83
C LEU A 41 -0.84 8.49 -0.66
N ILE A 42 -2.09 8.01 -0.59
CA ILE A 42 -2.37 6.56 -0.56
C ILE A 42 -1.99 5.89 -1.90
N ALA A 43 -2.28 6.54 -3.03
CA ALA A 43 -1.91 6.04 -4.35
C ALA A 43 -0.38 5.97 -4.55
N GLU A 44 0.37 7.02 -4.15
CA GLU A 44 1.84 7.02 -4.20
C GLU A 44 2.44 5.91 -3.31
N LEU A 45 1.86 5.73 -2.12
CA LEU A 45 2.26 4.68 -1.20
C LEU A 45 2.04 3.28 -1.80
N TRP A 46 0.94 3.10 -2.54
CA TRP A 46 0.62 1.84 -3.22
C TRP A 46 1.56 1.55 -4.39
N GLU A 47 1.86 2.55 -5.22
CA GLU A 47 2.81 2.41 -6.32
C GLU A 47 4.19 1.99 -5.80
N THR A 48 4.66 2.60 -4.70
CA THR A 48 5.92 2.22 -4.05
C THR A 48 5.89 0.77 -3.55
N ALA A 49 4.79 0.34 -2.93
CA ALA A 49 4.62 -1.03 -2.45
C ALA A 49 4.63 -2.05 -3.59
N LEU A 50 3.99 -1.73 -4.72
CA LEU A 50 3.98 -2.59 -5.91
C LEU A 50 5.38 -2.74 -6.52
N VAL A 51 6.16 -1.67 -6.61
CA VAL A 51 7.55 -1.73 -7.10
C VAL A 51 8.40 -2.65 -6.21
N LEU A 52 8.30 -2.50 -4.88
CA LEU A 52 9.04 -3.35 -3.94
C LEU A 52 8.60 -4.82 -4.01
N ALA A 53 7.30 -5.07 -4.14
CA ALA A 53 6.77 -6.42 -4.28
C ALA A 53 7.21 -7.06 -5.60
N ASP A 54 7.26 -6.31 -6.69
CA ASP A 54 7.72 -6.77 -8.00
C ASP A 54 9.23 -7.04 -8.00
N GLU A 55 10.04 -6.16 -7.39
CA GLU A 55 11.48 -6.40 -7.19
C GLU A 55 11.74 -7.68 -6.38
N GLU A 56 11.00 -7.89 -5.30
CA GLU A 56 11.11 -9.10 -4.49
C GLU A 56 10.66 -10.34 -5.26
N ALA A 57 9.56 -10.25 -6.01
CA ALA A 57 9.09 -11.32 -6.88
C ALA A 57 10.13 -11.68 -7.97
N ARG A 58 10.79 -10.69 -8.59
CA ARG A 58 11.90 -10.92 -9.55
C ARG A 58 13.08 -11.64 -8.90
N ARG A 59 13.46 -11.26 -7.67
CA ARG A 59 14.50 -11.97 -6.91
C ARG A 59 14.14 -13.44 -6.68
N TYR A 60 12.88 -13.72 -6.32
CA TYR A 60 12.40 -15.10 -6.14
C TYR A 60 12.29 -15.88 -7.46
N MET A 61 11.96 -15.21 -8.57
CA MET A 61 11.84 -15.82 -9.90
C MET A 61 13.18 -16.03 -10.61
N GLY A 62 14.29 -15.54 -10.05
CA GLY A 62 15.64 -15.92 -10.47
C GLY A 62 16.20 -15.13 -11.64
N GLU A 63 16.30 -13.81 -11.50
CA GLU A 63 17.46 -13.11 -12.06
C GLU A 63 18.56 -13.10 -10.98
N ALA A 64 19.33 -14.20 -10.95
CA ALA A 64 20.63 -14.34 -10.28
C ALA A 64 21.74 -14.41 -11.33
#